data_AF-A0A8H5QZT7-F1
#
_entry.id   AF-A0A8H5QZT7-F1
#
_cell.length_a   1.000
_cell.length_b   1.000
_cell.length_c   1.000
_cell.angle_alpha   90.00
_cell.angle_beta   90.00
_cell.angle_gamma   90.00
#
_symmetry.space_group_name_H-M   'P 1'
#
loop_
_entity.id
_entity.type
_entity.pdbx_description
1 polymer ?
#
loop_
_entity_poly.entity_id
_entity_poly.type
_entity_poly.pdbx_seq_one_letter_code
_entity_poly.pdbx_strand_id
1 'polypeptide(L)'
;MPPRARKRRASATESNGTEDAPPRKTTRAPRKPDARGTNQRRGKNFMRATNASFNKRRRVFSVEAKSRIKKHCSDFVKFIDKETHTLAPRIGLEILRKDIFPDLAGVLPWTSSSSALQRQSTQHYPKMILKALDNLQNDVRTYEGLVKQDNKIRAPNWMRWQQDINDLEDVSKHSLAIASKMINHFIMPDSHELPPKPSEGAGGVEHVAWDLIEEALPKMPDDIWGKIAQGHLKAFTGFYEDIYSMSFINSATNSDDLSLSQPKDATRDRAQTTSRASSSLNPQATIFPRKVGFQWFLLFSENLRPPTNHQDLDQAAKMGALKYVEELQKKKQSDVVAFLLRVRCWELRQLNVIHRASRPSRLDKARRLGYKAKQGYVIYRVRVRRGGRKRPAPKGATYGKPTNQGINQLKYQRSLKATAEERVGRRCANLRVLNSYWINQDSTYKYYEVILVDPQHKAIRIDPRINWIVNPVHKHRESRGLTATGKKSRGLNKGHRYNKTQAGRRKTWKRHNTLSLWRYR
;
A
#
# COMPACT_ATOMS: atom_id res chain seq x y z
N MET A 1 -61.22 10.19 2.80
CA MET A 1 -62.51 9.60 2.39
C MET A 1 -63.17 10.57 1.40
N PRO A 2 -63.92 10.11 0.38
CA PRO A 2 -64.22 8.72 0.05
C PRO A 2 -63.65 8.26 -1.32
N PRO A 3 -63.36 6.96 -1.46
CA PRO A 3 -63.16 6.29 -2.75
C PRO A 3 -64.51 5.80 -3.31
N ARG A 4 -64.68 5.87 -4.63
CA ARG A 4 -65.82 5.24 -5.33
C ARG A 4 -65.61 3.73 -5.43
N ALA A 5 -66.54 2.99 -4.86
CA ALA A 5 -66.62 1.55 -4.91
C ALA A 5 -67.56 1.07 -6.04
N ARG A 6 -67.23 -0.14 -6.53
CA ARG A 6 -68.14 -1.25 -6.85
C ARG A 6 -68.82 -1.27 -8.23
N LYS A 7 -68.42 -2.27 -9.04
CA LYS A 7 -69.37 -3.20 -9.67
C LYS A 7 -68.79 -4.63 -9.63
N ARG A 8 -69.51 -5.51 -8.94
CA ARG A 8 -69.44 -6.98 -8.98
C ARG A 8 -70.60 -7.46 -9.87
N ARG A 9 -70.40 -8.54 -10.63
CA ARG A 9 -71.41 -9.55 -11.02
C ARG A 9 -70.72 -10.91 -10.79
N ALA A 10 -71.12 -11.70 -9.80
CA ALA A 10 -72.19 -12.72 -9.81
C ALA A 10 -71.89 -13.82 -10.86
N SER A 11 -71.40 -15.03 -10.54
CA SER A 11 -71.87 -16.17 -9.70
C SER A 11 -72.95 -17.04 -10.35
N ALA A 12 -72.60 -18.30 -10.63
CA ALA A 12 -73.43 -19.52 -10.55
C ALA A 12 -72.43 -20.72 -10.45
N THR A 13 -72.33 -21.48 -9.35
CA THR A 13 -73.07 -22.74 -8.98
C THR A 13 -73.08 -23.76 -10.12
N GLU A 14 -72.81 -25.06 -9.99
CA GLU A 14 -72.70 -26.06 -8.89
C GLU A 14 -72.11 -27.34 -9.56
N SER A 15 -71.06 -27.98 -9.03
CA SER A 15 -71.01 -29.19 -8.16
C SER A 15 -71.26 -30.56 -8.83
N ASN A 16 -70.41 -31.52 -8.40
CA ASN A 16 -70.45 -33.01 -8.52
C ASN A 16 -69.90 -33.59 -9.84
N GLY A 17 -69.05 -34.62 -9.88
CA GLY A 17 -68.46 -35.51 -8.88
C GLY A 17 -67.35 -36.36 -9.54
N THR A 18 -66.57 -37.00 -8.68
CA THR A 18 -65.39 -37.88 -8.85
C THR A 18 -65.55 -39.08 -9.80
N GLU A 19 -64.47 -39.47 -10.50
CA GLU A 19 -63.92 -40.84 -10.54
C GLU A 19 -62.60 -40.96 -11.34
N ASP A 20 -61.80 -41.95 -10.94
CA ASP A 20 -60.40 -42.27 -11.27
C ASP A 20 -60.13 -42.75 -12.72
N ALA A 21 -58.95 -42.43 -13.29
CA ALA A 21 -58.07 -43.33 -14.10
C ALA A 21 -56.95 -42.58 -14.91
N PRO A 22 -55.81 -43.24 -15.26
CA PRO A 22 -54.47 -42.63 -15.40
C PRO A 22 -54.04 -42.33 -16.86
N PRO A 23 -52.82 -41.78 -17.13
CA PRO A 23 -52.56 -40.98 -18.33
C PRO A 23 -52.26 -41.80 -19.60
N ARG A 24 -52.75 -41.27 -20.73
CA ARG A 24 -52.50 -41.75 -22.11
C ARG A 24 -51.01 -41.76 -22.46
N LYS A 25 -50.52 -42.94 -22.83
CA LYS A 25 -49.24 -43.21 -23.51
C LYS A 25 -49.26 -42.55 -24.90
N THR A 26 -48.30 -41.68 -25.19
CA THR A 26 -47.99 -41.26 -26.57
C THR A 26 -46.88 -42.14 -27.15
N THR A 27 -47.10 -42.52 -28.40
CA THR A 27 -46.44 -43.58 -29.14
C THR A 27 -45.06 -43.17 -29.67
N ARG A 28 -44.14 -44.12 -29.55
CA ARG A 28 -42.76 -44.11 -30.02
C ARG A 28 -42.74 -44.30 -31.55
N ALA A 29 -42.09 -43.38 -32.28
CA ALA A 29 -41.86 -43.51 -33.72
C ALA A 29 -40.79 -44.61 -34.03
N PRO A 30 -40.90 -45.34 -35.14
CA PRO A 30 -40.08 -46.51 -35.42
C PRO A 30 -38.71 -46.16 -36.02
N ARG A 31 -37.68 -46.92 -35.61
CA ARG A 31 -36.34 -46.93 -36.22
C ARG A 31 -36.40 -47.73 -37.53
N LYS A 32 -35.85 -47.18 -38.62
CA LYS A 32 -35.59 -47.92 -39.87
C LYS A 32 -34.13 -48.42 -39.92
N PRO A 33 -33.88 -49.58 -40.56
CA PRO A 33 -32.59 -50.28 -40.51
C PRO A 33 -31.62 -49.84 -41.60
N ASP A 34 -30.34 -50.12 -41.35
CA ASP A 34 -29.21 -49.95 -42.27
C ASP A 34 -29.37 -50.81 -43.54
N ALA A 35 -28.99 -50.25 -44.70
CA ALA A 35 -28.69 -51.02 -45.90
C ALA A 35 -27.50 -50.40 -46.64
N ARG A 36 -26.45 -51.20 -46.83
CA ARG A 36 -25.27 -50.90 -47.64
C ARG A 36 -25.54 -51.16 -49.13
N GLY A 37 -25.12 -50.21 -49.97
CA GLY A 37 -24.46 -50.46 -51.27
C GLY A 37 -25.33 -50.73 -52.52
N THR A 38 -25.34 -49.79 -53.47
CA THR A 38 -24.67 -49.91 -54.80
C THR A 38 -24.93 -48.68 -55.70
N ASN A 39 -23.81 -48.13 -56.22
CA ASN A 39 -23.55 -47.44 -57.52
C ASN A 39 -24.56 -46.42 -58.12
N GLN A 40 -24.24 -45.13 -58.19
CA GLN A 40 -23.35 -44.40 -59.12
C GLN A 40 -24.05 -43.83 -60.37
N ARG A 41 -23.63 -42.60 -60.75
CA ARG A 41 -23.96 -41.79 -61.95
C ARG A 41 -25.21 -40.90 -61.90
N ARG A 42 -25.17 -39.82 -61.09
CA ARG A 42 -25.90 -38.55 -61.37
C ARG A 42 -25.42 -37.37 -60.48
N GLY A 43 -24.10 -37.17 -60.35
CA GLY A 43 -23.55 -36.17 -59.40
C GLY A 43 -22.34 -35.35 -59.85
N LYS A 44 -21.79 -35.56 -61.05
CA LYS A 44 -20.51 -34.91 -61.43
C LYS A 44 -20.66 -33.58 -62.18
N ASN A 45 -21.77 -33.30 -62.86
CA ASN A 45 -21.89 -32.07 -63.66
C ASN A 45 -22.44 -30.87 -62.87
N PHE A 46 -23.26 -31.09 -61.84
CA PHE A 46 -23.84 -29.99 -61.04
C PHE A 46 -22.83 -29.38 -60.05
N MET A 47 -21.89 -30.19 -59.54
CA MET A 47 -20.84 -29.74 -58.61
C MET A 47 -19.68 -28.99 -59.27
N ARG A 48 -19.50 -29.10 -60.60
CA ARG A 48 -18.41 -28.42 -61.31
C ARG A 48 -18.77 -26.97 -61.67
N ALA A 49 -20.04 -26.70 -61.99
CA ALA A 49 -20.53 -25.35 -62.31
C ALA A 49 -20.64 -24.44 -61.06
N THR A 50 -21.07 -24.98 -59.93
CA THR A 50 -21.20 -24.22 -58.66
C THR A 50 -19.83 -23.84 -58.09
N ASN A 51 -18.84 -24.75 -58.17
CA ASN A 51 -17.48 -24.48 -57.70
C ASN A 51 -16.71 -23.49 -58.59
N ALA A 52 -16.99 -23.45 -59.90
CA ALA A 52 -16.39 -22.46 -60.81
C ALA A 52 -16.93 -21.03 -60.54
N SER A 53 -18.24 -20.90 -60.31
CA SER A 53 -18.89 -19.63 -59.92
C SER A 53 -18.42 -19.11 -58.56
N PHE A 54 -18.31 -20.00 -57.56
CA PHE A 54 -17.82 -19.66 -56.22
C PHE A 54 -16.35 -19.23 -56.25
N ASN A 55 -15.48 -19.92 -56.98
CA ASN A 55 -14.07 -19.55 -57.08
C ASN A 55 -13.84 -18.25 -57.86
N LYS A 56 -14.66 -17.95 -58.87
CA LYS A 56 -14.60 -16.66 -59.58
C LYS A 56 -15.04 -15.51 -58.67
N ARG A 57 -16.13 -15.66 -57.90
CA ARG A 57 -16.56 -14.66 -56.89
C ARG A 57 -15.54 -14.45 -55.78
N ARG A 58 -14.88 -15.52 -55.29
CA ARG A 58 -13.83 -15.42 -54.25
C ARG A 58 -12.56 -14.73 -54.76
N ARG A 59 -12.19 -14.95 -56.02
CA ARG A 59 -11.07 -14.23 -56.65
C ARG A 59 -11.38 -12.75 -56.86
N VAL A 60 -12.57 -12.39 -57.33
CA VAL A 60 -12.97 -10.98 -57.52
C VAL A 60 -13.04 -10.23 -56.19
N PHE A 61 -13.65 -10.81 -55.15
CA PHE A 61 -13.64 -10.22 -53.80
C PHE A 61 -12.24 -10.13 -53.19
N SER A 62 -11.36 -11.12 -53.45
CA SER A 62 -9.98 -11.06 -52.97
C SER A 62 -9.17 -9.97 -53.67
N VAL A 63 -9.34 -9.76 -54.97
CA VAL A 63 -8.62 -8.73 -55.73
C VAL A 63 -9.14 -7.34 -55.35
N GLU A 64 -10.46 -7.18 -55.20
CA GLU A 64 -11.06 -5.92 -54.78
C GLU A 64 -10.74 -5.58 -53.32
N ALA A 65 -10.76 -6.56 -52.41
CA ALA A 65 -10.32 -6.37 -51.02
C ALA A 65 -8.82 -6.05 -50.94
N LYS A 66 -7.98 -6.71 -51.74
CA LYS A 66 -6.55 -6.38 -51.83
C LYS A 66 -6.33 -4.97 -52.41
N SER A 67 -7.11 -4.56 -53.41
CA SER A 67 -7.09 -3.20 -53.96
C SER A 67 -7.51 -2.17 -52.91
N ARG A 68 -8.57 -2.44 -52.14
CA ARG A 68 -9.01 -1.57 -51.03
C ARG A 68 -7.98 -1.47 -49.92
N ILE A 69 -7.36 -2.59 -49.53
CA ILE A 69 -6.28 -2.59 -48.53
C ILE A 69 -5.06 -1.81 -49.06
N LYS A 70 -4.70 -1.99 -50.34
CA LYS A 70 -3.61 -1.26 -50.98
C LYS A 70 -3.92 0.24 -51.03
N LYS A 71 -5.16 0.62 -51.32
CA LYS A 71 -5.64 2.01 -51.29
C LYS A 71 -5.63 2.59 -49.88
N HIS A 72 -6.12 1.85 -48.89
CA HIS A 72 -6.05 2.27 -47.49
C HIS A 72 -4.60 2.41 -47.00
N CYS A 73 -3.70 1.52 -47.39
CA CYS A 73 -2.27 1.67 -47.12
C CYS A 73 -1.69 2.90 -47.82
N SER A 74 -2.03 3.15 -49.09
CA SER A 74 -1.53 4.34 -49.79
C SER A 74 -2.09 5.64 -49.20
N ASP A 75 -3.36 5.63 -48.77
CA ASP A 75 -4.01 6.79 -48.15
C ASP A 75 -3.46 7.00 -46.73
N PHE A 76 -3.10 5.93 -46.02
CA PHE A 76 -2.43 6.00 -44.72
C PHE A 76 -0.98 6.49 -44.85
N VAL A 77 -0.26 6.07 -45.90
CA VAL A 77 1.08 6.62 -46.21
C VAL A 77 0.97 8.10 -46.56
N LYS A 78 0.02 8.51 -47.39
CA LYS A 78 -0.23 9.93 -47.69
C LYS A 78 -0.65 10.72 -46.45
N PHE A 79 -1.41 10.12 -45.54
CA PHE A 79 -1.78 10.73 -44.27
C PHE A 79 -0.55 10.92 -43.37
N ILE A 80 0.32 9.91 -43.27
CA ILE A 80 1.59 10.00 -42.55
C ILE A 80 2.47 11.08 -43.19
N ASP A 81 2.63 11.09 -44.52
CA ASP A 81 3.42 12.10 -45.22
C ASP A 81 2.85 13.51 -44.98
N LYS A 82 1.52 13.65 -44.99
CA LYS A 82 0.85 14.91 -44.68
C LYS A 82 1.10 15.36 -43.24
N GLU A 83 1.02 14.45 -42.27
CA GLU A 83 1.32 14.71 -40.85
C GLU A 83 2.81 15.02 -40.62
N THR A 84 3.73 14.37 -41.35
CA THR A 84 5.17 14.68 -41.27
C THR A 84 5.51 16.05 -41.88
N HIS A 85 4.66 16.57 -42.76
CA HIS A 85 4.80 17.90 -43.36
C HIS A 85 3.98 19.00 -42.66
N THR A 86 3.02 18.67 -41.80
CA THR A 86 2.33 19.68 -40.99
C THR A 86 3.27 20.24 -39.92
N LEU A 87 3.52 21.56 -39.99
CA LEU A 87 4.25 22.31 -38.97
C LEU A 87 3.66 22.02 -37.58
N ALA A 88 4.49 21.48 -36.68
CA ALA A 88 4.13 21.24 -35.30
C ALA A 88 3.67 22.55 -34.62
N PRO A 89 2.74 22.49 -33.65
CA PRO A 89 2.35 23.65 -32.87
C PRO A 89 3.59 24.26 -32.20
N ARG A 90 3.73 25.58 -32.28
CA ARG A 90 4.77 26.33 -31.56
C ARG A 90 4.52 26.20 -30.06
N ILE A 91 5.03 25.13 -29.47
CA ILE A 91 5.17 25.01 -28.02
C ILE A 91 6.24 26.03 -27.63
N GLY A 92 5.91 26.93 -26.70
CA GLY A 92 6.87 27.93 -26.22
C GLY A 92 8.07 27.25 -25.58
N LEU A 93 9.21 27.23 -26.30
CA LEU A 93 10.48 26.65 -25.85
C LEU A 93 10.94 27.20 -24.50
N GLU A 94 10.58 28.44 -24.20
CA GLU A 94 10.77 29.14 -22.92
C GLU A 94 10.13 28.41 -21.73
N ILE A 95 8.94 27.82 -21.92
CA ILE A 95 8.17 27.15 -20.86
C ILE A 95 8.81 25.80 -20.54
N LEU A 96 9.17 25.04 -21.57
CA LEU A 96 9.85 23.74 -21.39
C LEU A 96 11.23 23.90 -20.75
N ARG A 97 11.96 25.00 -21.02
CA ARG A 97 13.28 25.24 -20.44
C ARG A 97 13.25 25.49 -18.93
N LYS A 98 12.13 25.97 -18.39
CA LYS A 98 11.94 26.22 -16.94
C LYS A 98 11.57 24.96 -16.16
N ASP A 99 10.97 23.97 -16.83
CA ASP A 99 10.39 22.78 -16.18
C ASP A 99 11.27 21.50 -16.30
N ILE A 100 12.41 21.57 -16.98
CA ILE A 100 13.32 20.42 -17.19
C ILE A 100 14.53 20.52 -16.25
N PHE A 101 14.88 19.40 -15.61
CA PHE A 101 16.05 19.29 -14.73
C PHE A 101 17.36 19.58 -15.50
N PRO A 102 18.34 20.29 -14.89
CA PRO A 102 19.58 20.71 -15.54
C PRO A 102 20.35 19.55 -16.18
N ASP A 103 20.35 18.38 -15.55
CA ASP A 103 21.08 17.19 -16.01
C ASP A 103 20.51 16.60 -17.31
N LEU A 104 19.21 16.80 -17.58
CA LEU A 104 18.53 16.34 -18.79
C LEU A 104 18.75 17.29 -19.98
N ALA A 105 19.24 18.51 -19.74
CA ALA A 105 19.54 19.47 -20.79
C ALA A 105 20.75 19.04 -21.66
N GLY A 106 21.59 18.12 -21.20
CA GLY A 106 22.68 17.56 -22.02
C GLY A 106 22.21 16.56 -23.08
N VAL A 107 21.07 15.89 -22.82
CA VAL A 107 20.59 14.73 -23.60
C VAL A 107 19.61 15.15 -24.71
N LEU A 108 18.95 16.30 -24.56
CA LEU A 108 17.92 16.73 -25.50
C LEU A 108 18.54 17.44 -26.73
N PRO A 109 18.14 17.07 -27.97
CA PRO A 109 18.77 17.57 -29.19
C PRO A 109 18.73 19.09 -29.40
N TRP A 110 17.84 19.80 -28.70
CA TRP A 110 17.60 21.24 -28.86
C TRP A 110 18.16 22.10 -27.72
N THR A 111 18.76 21.49 -26.69
CA THR A 111 19.32 22.19 -25.52
C THR A 111 20.84 22.33 -25.57
N SER A 112 21.53 21.60 -26.47
CA SER A 112 22.95 21.78 -26.72
C SER A 112 23.19 23.12 -27.44
N SER A 113 23.79 24.07 -26.73
CA SER A 113 24.18 25.40 -27.22
C SER A 113 25.35 25.33 -28.22
N SER A 114 25.19 24.58 -29.31
CA SER A 114 26.12 24.63 -30.45
C SER A 114 25.44 25.37 -31.59
N SER A 115 25.84 26.63 -31.75
CA SER A 115 25.44 27.60 -32.77
C SER A 115 25.65 27.13 -34.23
N ALA A 116 26.20 25.93 -34.44
CA ALA A 116 26.36 25.30 -35.74
C ALA A 116 25.08 24.65 -36.30
N LEU A 117 24.13 24.23 -35.45
CA LEU A 117 22.90 23.55 -35.91
C LEU A 117 21.79 24.53 -36.35
N GLN A 118 21.91 25.81 -36.03
CA GLN A 118 20.92 26.82 -36.41
C GLN A 118 20.93 27.16 -37.91
N ARG A 119 21.99 26.75 -38.65
CA ARG A 119 22.14 27.04 -40.09
C ARG A 119 21.63 25.95 -41.03
N GLN A 120 21.29 24.76 -40.54
CA GLN A 120 20.77 23.69 -41.39
C GLN A 120 19.25 23.68 -41.35
N SER A 121 18.66 24.55 -42.16
CA SER A 121 17.29 24.41 -42.63
C SER A 121 17.12 23.01 -43.25
N THR A 122 16.01 22.34 -42.93
CA THR A 122 15.54 21.06 -43.51
C THR A 122 16.15 19.77 -42.97
N GLN A 123 15.88 19.43 -41.70
CA GLN A 123 15.80 18.02 -41.31
C GLN A 123 14.49 17.67 -40.61
N HIS A 124 13.86 16.63 -41.14
CA HIS A 124 12.60 16.03 -40.73
C HIS A 124 12.67 15.57 -39.26
N TYR A 125 11.75 16.06 -38.43
CA TYR A 125 11.58 15.72 -36.99
C TYR A 125 11.74 14.21 -36.67
N PRO A 126 11.29 13.26 -37.52
CA PRO A 126 11.51 11.83 -37.30
C PRO A 126 12.99 11.39 -37.28
N LYS A 127 13.85 12.00 -38.10
CA LYS A 127 15.28 11.61 -38.18
C LYS A 127 16.07 12.07 -36.96
N MET A 128 15.72 13.20 -36.36
CA MET A 128 16.34 13.67 -35.12
C MET A 128 16.00 12.77 -33.94
N ILE A 129 14.76 12.28 -33.86
CA ILE A 129 14.34 11.35 -32.81
C ILE A 129 15.06 10.01 -32.95
N LEU A 130 15.20 9.49 -34.17
CA LEU A 130 15.96 8.27 -34.43
C LEU A 130 17.43 8.41 -34.03
N LYS A 131 18.07 9.54 -34.38
CA LYS A 131 19.44 9.83 -33.98
C LYS A 131 19.60 9.96 -32.46
N ALA A 132 18.62 10.55 -31.77
CA ALA A 132 18.63 10.65 -30.30
C ALA A 132 18.46 9.27 -29.63
N LEU A 133 17.65 8.39 -30.23
CA LEU A 133 17.50 7.00 -29.77
C LEU A 133 18.78 6.20 -29.94
N ASP A 134 19.47 6.33 -31.08
CA ASP A 134 20.76 5.67 -31.30
C ASP A 134 21.83 6.16 -30.31
N ASN A 135 21.86 7.46 -30.02
CA ASN A 135 22.78 8.03 -29.03
C ASN A 135 22.51 7.46 -27.63
N LEU A 136 21.24 7.45 -27.20
CA LEU A 136 20.86 6.86 -25.91
C LEU A 136 21.25 5.38 -25.83
N GLN A 137 21.07 4.64 -26.92
CA GLN A 137 21.40 3.22 -26.98
C GLN A 137 22.91 2.98 -26.89
N ASN A 138 23.72 3.90 -27.42
CA ASN A 138 25.18 3.89 -27.25
C ASN A 138 25.58 4.24 -25.81
N ASP A 139 24.96 5.24 -25.19
CA ASP A 139 25.25 5.64 -23.80
C ASP A 139 24.91 4.53 -22.79
N VAL A 140 23.82 3.79 -23.03
CA VAL A 140 23.48 2.62 -22.20
C VAL A 140 24.53 1.52 -22.36
N ARG A 141 25.05 1.30 -23.57
CA ARG A 141 26.10 0.29 -23.81
C ARG A 141 27.43 0.68 -23.19
N THR A 142 27.81 1.97 -23.22
CA THR A 142 29.03 2.45 -22.56
C THR A 142 28.92 2.33 -21.05
N TYR A 143 27.76 2.65 -20.48
CA TYR A 143 27.49 2.45 -19.05
C TYR A 143 27.54 0.98 -18.64
N GLU A 144 26.92 0.08 -19.40
CA GLU A 144 27.02 -1.36 -19.16
C GLU A 144 28.47 -1.87 -19.26
N GLY A 145 29.28 -1.28 -20.15
CA GLY A 145 30.71 -1.55 -20.25
C GLY A 145 31.48 -1.11 -19.00
N LEU A 146 31.22 0.11 -18.50
CA LEU A 146 31.83 0.65 -17.28
C LEU A 146 31.44 -0.15 -16.03
N VAL A 147 30.17 -0.55 -15.89
CA VAL A 147 29.70 -1.36 -14.76
C VAL A 147 30.32 -2.76 -14.75
N LYS A 148 30.67 -3.30 -15.92
CA LYS A 148 31.34 -4.61 -16.05
C LYS A 148 32.85 -4.53 -15.86
N GLN A 149 33.45 -3.34 -15.82
CA GLN A 149 34.86 -3.21 -15.47
C GLN A 149 35.03 -3.44 -13.97
N ASP A 150 36.01 -4.27 -13.62
CA ASP A 150 36.33 -4.58 -12.24
C ASP A 150 36.97 -3.34 -11.61
N ASN A 151 36.17 -2.55 -10.91
CA ASN A 151 36.65 -1.43 -10.12
C ASN A 151 37.54 -2.05 -9.04
N LYS A 152 38.87 -1.87 -9.12
CA LYS A 152 39.88 -2.39 -8.18
C LYS A 152 39.74 -1.90 -6.72
N ILE A 153 38.56 -1.40 -6.36
CA ILE A 153 38.15 -0.99 -5.03
C ILE A 153 37.92 -2.27 -4.21
N ARG A 154 38.92 -2.65 -3.43
CA ARG A 154 38.77 -3.68 -2.39
C ARG A 154 38.13 -3.06 -1.15
N ALA A 155 37.41 -3.88 -0.40
CA ALA A 155 36.93 -3.47 0.92
C ALA A 155 38.12 -3.03 1.79
N PRO A 156 38.03 -1.90 2.51
CA PRO A 156 39.12 -1.42 3.35
C PRO A 156 39.45 -2.44 4.45
N ASN A 157 40.73 -2.58 4.77
CA ASN A 157 41.23 -3.49 5.80
C ASN A 157 40.60 -3.14 7.16
N TRP A 158 40.30 -4.13 8.00
CA TRP A 158 39.60 -3.96 9.29
C TRP A 158 40.28 -2.92 10.22
N MET A 159 41.62 -2.85 10.17
CA MET A 159 42.40 -1.85 10.90
C MET A 159 42.05 -0.41 10.50
N ARG A 160 41.66 -0.17 9.25
CA ARG A 160 41.28 1.17 8.77
C ARG A 160 39.93 1.60 9.34
N TRP A 161 38.98 0.68 9.51
CA TRP A 161 37.72 0.96 10.20
C TRP A 161 37.94 1.29 11.68
N GLN A 162 38.88 0.63 12.33
CA GLN A 162 39.19 0.91 13.72
C GLN A 162 39.91 2.27 13.87
N GLN A 163 40.76 2.62 12.91
CA GLN A 163 41.34 3.95 12.83
C GLN A 163 40.27 5.02 12.56
N ASP A 164 39.36 4.79 11.61
CA ASP A 164 38.27 5.71 11.29
C ASP A 164 37.33 5.92 12.51
N ILE A 165 37.11 4.89 13.34
CA ILE A 165 36.36 5.02 14.60
C ILE A 165 37.10 5.90 15.60
N ASN A 166 38.40 5.67 15.80
CA ASN A 166 39.21 6.49 16.71
C ASN A 166 39.28 7.95 16.22
N ASP A 167 39.46 8.15 14.92
CA ASP A 167 39.50 9.48 14.30
C ASP A 167 38.14 10.20 14.45
N LEU A 168 37.01 9.50 14.28
CA LEU A 168 35.68 10.06 14.52
C LEU A 168 35.42 10.41 16.00
N GLU A 169 35.90 9.58 16.93
CA GLU A 169 35.86 9.89 18.36
C GLU A 169 36.69 11.13 18.68
N ASP A 170 37.86 11.27 18.06
CA ASP A 170 38.73 12.42 18.26
C ASP A 170 38.19 13.69 17.60
N VAL A 171 37.55 13.61 16.42
CA VAL A 171 36.79 14.73 15.83
C VAL A 171 35.71 15.18 16.81
N SER A 172 34.97 14.24 17.42
CA SER A 172 33.91 14.54 18.38
C SER A 172 34.43 15.24 19.64
N LYS A 173 35.54 14.79 20.20
CA LYS A 173 36.17 15.41 21.39
C LYS A 173 36.64 16.84 21.09
N HIS A 174 37.35 17.05 19.97
CA HIS A 174 37.86 18.36 19.60
C HIS A 174 36.73 19.35 19.28
N SER A 175 35.71 18.89 18.56
CA SER A 175 34.55 19.71 18.24
C SER A 175 33.77 20.12 19.50
N LEU A 176 33.55 19.21 20.46
CA LEU A 176 32.92 19.56 21.74
C LEU A 176 33.75 20.56 22.55
N ALA A 177 35.08 20.41 22.55
CA ALA A 177 35.97 21.34 23.23
C ALA A 177 35.91 22.75 22.62
N ILE A 178 35.92 22.86 21.28
CA ILE A 178 35.80 24.14 20.56
C ILE A 178 34.42 24.76 20.82
N ALA A 179 33.34 24.00 20.66
CA ALA A 179 31.99 24.51 20.86
C ALA A 179 31.73 24.97 22.30
N SER A 180 32.27 24.28 23.31
CA SER A 180 32.15 24.72 24.70
C SER A 180 32.86 26.05 24.96
N LYS A 181 34.04 26.26 24.38
CA LYS A 181 34.77 27.54 24.44
C LYS A 181 33.99 28.65 23.72
N MET A 182 33.41 28.38 22.56
CA MET A 182 32.61 29.35 21.80
C MET A 182 31.33 29.73 22.53
N ILE A 183 30.59 28.77 23.08
CA ILE A 183 29.38 29.03 23.86
C ILE A 183 29.73 29.87 25.10
N ASN A 184 30.82 29.55 25.79
CA ASN A 184 31.27 30.33 26.95
C ASN A 184 31.66 31.77 26.54
N HIS A 185 32.30 31.97 25.39
CA HIS A 185 32.56 33.30 24.83
C HIS A 185 31.27 34.05 24.49
N PHE A 186 30.29 33.41 23.85
CA PHE A 186 29.02 34.05 23.52
C PHE A 186 28.17 34.42 24.75
N ILE A 187 28.32 33.68 25.86
CA ILE A 187 27.63 33.96 27.13
C ILE A 187 28.40 35.01 27.94
N MET A 188 29.74 34.98 27.92
CA MET A 188 30.63 35.86 28.68
C MET A 188 31.81 36.33 27.81
N PRO A 189 31.63 37.37 26.98
CA PRO A 189 32.63 37.78 25.98
C PRO A 189 33.90 38.36 26.60
N ASP A 190 33.80 39.00 27.77
CA ASP A 190 34.94 39.64 28.45
C ASP A 190 35.77 38.65 29.28
N SER A 191 35.21 37.48 29.60
CA SER A 191 35.85 36.47 30.46
C SER A 191 36.50 35.33 29.68
N HIS A 192 36.11 35.14 28.43
CA HIS A 192 36.56 34.02 27.59
C HIS A 192 36.89 34.52 26.19
N GLU A 193 38.04 34.14 25.65
CA GLU A 193 38.43 34.49 24.28
C GLU A 193 37.83 33.51 23.25
N LEU A 194 37.62 33.98 22.02
CA LEU A 194 37.26 33.10 20.90
C LEU A 194 38.40 32.11 20.64
N PRO A 195 38.10 30.81 20.46
CA PRO A 195 39.15 29.86 20.11
C PRO A 195 39.76 30.25 18.75
N PRO A 196 41.10 30.26 18.63
CA PRO A 196 41.76 30.55 17.36
C PRO A 196 41.52 29.40 16.37
N LYS A 197 41.47 29.74 15.08
CA LYS A 197 41.44 28.74 14.00
C LYS A 197 42.71 27.86 14.09
N PRO A 198 42.60 26.52 13.93
CA PRO A 198 43.77 25.66 13.94
C PRO A 198 44.80 26.10 12.89
N SER A 199 46.08 26.15 13.28
CA SER A 199 47.20 26.46 12.39
C SER A 199 47.33 25.40 11.29
N GLU A 200 47.88 25.74 10.12
CA GLU A 200 48.03 24.82 8.97
C GLU A 200 48.83 23.53 9.27
N GLY A 201 49.56 23.46 10.39
CA GLY A 201 50.26 22.26 10.88
C GLY A 201 49.44 21.37 11.83
N ALA A 202 48.17 21.70 12.10
CA ALA A 202 47.30 20.91 12.97
C ALA A 202 46.83 19.62 12.28
N GLY A 203 46.48 18.61 13.08
CA GLY A 203 46.00 17.33 12.56
C GLY A 203 44.74 17.49 11.72
N GLY A 204 44.57 16.69 10.66
CA GLY A 204 43.40 16.78 9.77
C GLY A 204 42.05 16.64 10.50
N VAL A 205 42.03 15.90 11.61
CA VAL A 205 40.89 15.74 12.53
C VAL A 205 40.45 17.08 13.14
N GLU A 206 41.39 17.94 13.53
CA GLU A 206 41.11 19.24 14.16
C GLU A 206 40.54 20.24 13.15
N HIS A 207 41.05 20.24 11.92
CA HIS A 207 40.51 21.05 10.83
C HIS A 207 39.07 20.66 10.48
N VAL A 208 38.80 19.35 10.38
CA VAL A 208 37.44 18.83 10.14
C VAL A 208 36.51 19.21 11.29
N ALA A 209 36.96 19.09 12.54
CA ALA A 209 36.19 19.51 13.71
C ALA A 209 35.87 21.02 13.69
N TRP A 210 36.82 21.86 13.24
CA TRP A 210 36.63 23.29 13.09
C TRP A 210 35.62 23.64 11.99
N ASP A 211 35.77 23.06 10.80
CA ASP A 211 34.91 23.36 9.64
C ASP A 211 33.43 23.03 9.93
N LEU A 212 33.17 21.93 10.66
CA LEU A 212 31.82 21.54 11.08
C LEU A 212 31.16 22.54 12.03
N ILE A 213 31.96 23.22 12.85
CA ILE A 213 31.49 24.23 13.80
C ILE A 213 31.39 25.59 13.13
N GLU A 214 32.29 25.89 12.18
CA GLU A 214 32.28 27.10 11.37
C GLU A 214 30.95 27.22 10.59
N GLU A 215 30.42 26.11 10.07
CA GLU A 215 29.09 26.11 9.44
C GLU A 215 27.93 26.47 10.38
N ALA A 216 28.11 26.25 11.69
CA ALA A 216 27.11 26.52 12.73
C ALA A 216 27.24 27.92 13.39
N LEU A 217 28.23 28.72 12.98
CA LEU A 217 28.41 30.11 13.44
C LEU A 217 27.25 31.02 13.00
N PRO A 218 26.89 32.03 13.81
CA PRO A 218 25.91 33.03 13.42
C PRO A 218 26.41 33.81 12.21
N LYS A 219 25.62 33.80 11.12
CA LYS A 219 25.92 34.56 9.89
C LYS A 219 25.52 36.03 10.02
N MET A 220 24.72 36.37 11.03
CA MET A 220 24.17 37.69 11.30
C MET A 220 24.24 38.01 12.81
N PRO A 221 24.41 39.28 13.22
CA PRO A 221 24.59 39.67 14.62
C PRO A 221 23.34 39.50 15.51
N ASP A 222 22.15 39.32 14.94
CA ASP A 222 20.88 39.24 15.67
C ASP A 222 20.47 37.82 16.11
N ASP A 223 21.32 36.81 15.88
CA ASP A 223 21.00 35.43 16.24
C ASP A 223 21.15 35.18 17.75
N ILE A 224 20.02 34.91 18.39
CA ILE A 224 19.92 34.63 19.83
C ILE A 224 20.68 33.33 20.16
N TRP A 225 21.45 33.32 21.25
CA TRP A 225 22.26 32.20 21.75
C TRP A 225 21.57 30.83 21.72
N GLY A 226 20.24 30.77 21.90
CA GLY A 226 19.46 29.53 21.84
C GLY A 226 19.47 28.86 20.45
N LYS A 227 19.49 29.62 19.36
CA LYS A 227 19.62 29.08 18.00
C LYS A 227 21.03 28.55 17.73
N ILE A 228 22.04 29.25 18.24
CA ILE A 228 23.47 28.89 18.12
C ILE A 228 23.73 27.58 18.87
N ALA A 229 23.27 27.49 20.12
CA ALA A 229 23.36 26.26 20.91
C ALA A 229 22.62 25.09 20.25
N GLN A 230 21.45 25.34 19.65
CA GLN A 230 20.71 24.33 18.90
C GLN A 230 21.45 23.88 17.62
N GLY A 231 22.10 24.81 16.92
CA GLY A 231 22.92 24.54 15.74
C GLY A 231 24.11 23.64 16.06
N HIS A 232 24.88 23.98 17.09
CA HIS A 232 25.98 23.15 17.57
C HIS A 232 25.48 21.77 18.03
N LEU A 233 24.40 21.68 18.81
CA LEU A 233 23.84 20.40 19.27
C LEU A 233 23.34 19.52 18.11
N LYS A 234 22.84 20.13 17.04
CA LYS A 234 22.40 19.42 15.83
C LYS A 234 23.59 18.89 15.03
N ALA A 235 24.68 19.65 14.93
CA ALA A 235 25.93 19.18 14.33
C ALA A 235 26.48 17.95 15.09
N PHE A 236 26.44 17.97 16.43
CA PHE A 236 26.89 16.84 17.26
C PHE A 236 26.00 15.60 17.21
N THR A 237 24.68 15.76 17.11
CA THR A 237 23.75 14.62 17.07
C THR A 237 23.78 13.85 15.75
N GLY A 238 24.19 14.49 14.65
CA GLY A 238 24.45 13.81 13.37
C GLY A 238 25.54 12.73 13.49
N PHE A 239 26.61 12.99 14.22
CA PHE A 239 27.70 12.03 14.43
C PHE A 239 27.30 10.82 15.26
N TYR A 240 26.48 11.01 16.29
CA TYR A 240 26.04 9.89 17.13
C TYR A 240 25.17 8.89 16.35
N GLU A 241 24.31 9.35 15.43
CA GLU A 241 23.54 8.43 14.59
C GLU A 241 24.44 7.60 13.63
N ASP A 242 25.53 8.19 13.14
CA ASP A 242 26.49 7.52 12.26
C ASP A 242 27.45 6.58 13.00
N ILE A 243 27.92 6.93 14.21
CA ILE A 243 28.78 6.07 15.05
C ILE A 243 28.03 4.80 15.51
N TYR A 244 26.74 4.91 15.85
CA TYR A 244 25.91 3.75 16.16
C TYR A 244 25.65 2.85 14.94
N SER A 245 25.76 3.39 13.72
CA SER A 245 25.67 2.60 12.48
C SER A 245 26.95 1.82 12.19
N MET A 246 28.12 2.39 12.54
CA MET A 246 29.45 1.82 12.31
C MET A 246 29.84 0.73 13.32
N SER A 247 29.54 0.93 14.62
CA SER A 247 29.77 -0.07 15.67
C SER A 247 28.95 -1.35 15.49
N PHE A 248 27.86 -1.29 14.70
CA PHE A 248 27.03 -2.43 14.33
C PHE A 248 27.70 -3.38 13.30
N ILE A 249 28.75 -2.90 12.59
CA ILE A 249 29.42 -3.65 11.53
C ILE A 249 30.64 -4.44 12.08
N ASN A 250 31.37 -3.88 13.06
CA ASN A 250 32.62 -4.48 13.56
C ASN A 250 32.47 -5.66 14.53
N SER A 251 31.29 -5.90 15.10
CA SER A 251 31.05 -7.08 15.96
C SER A 251 30.71 -8.35 15.20
N ALA A 252 30.47 -8.27 13.88
CA ALA A 252 30.05 -9.39 13.05
C ALA A 252 31.22 -10.17 12.41
N THR A 253 32.46 -9.71 12.55
CA THR A 253 33.61 -10.24 11.79
C THR A 253 34.70 -10.92 12.63
N ASN A 254 34.56 -10.99 13.96
CA ASN A 254 35.54 -11.62 14.85
C ASN A 254 34.89 -12.73 15.68
N SER A 255 34.59 -13.88 15.07
CA SER A 255 34.40 -15.14 15.81
C SER A 255 34.42 -16.37 14.90
N ASP A 256 35.50 -16.54 14.15
CA ASP A 256 35.92 -17.83 13.59
C ASP A 256 37.42 -17.96 13.87
N ASP A 257 37.75 -18.67 14.95
CA ASP A 257 39.03 -19.34 15.28
C ASP A 257 39.34 -19.25 16.79
N LEU A 258 39.05 -20.33 17.53
CA LEU A 258 40.06 -21.12 18.26
C LEU A 258 39.37 -22.21 19.11
N SER A 259 39.86 -23.43 18.93
CA SER A 259 39.52 -24.64 19.67
C SER A 259 40.21 -24.73 21.04
N LEU A 260 39.58 -25.51 21.93
CA LEU A 260 40.15 -26.35 23.00
C LEU A 260 40.23 -25.78 24.43
N SER A 261 39.33 -26.24 25.31
CA SER A 261 39.63 -27.06 26.52
C SER A 261 38.46 -27.02 27.52
N GLN A 262 38.04 -28.18 28.02
CA GLN A 262 37.16 -28.28 29.19
C GLN A 262 37.95 -28.05 30.49
N PRO A 263 37.28 -27.63 31.58
CA PRO A 263 37.06 -28.61 32.64
C PRO A 263 35.68 -28.54 33.33
N LYS A 264 35.49 -29.56 34.17
CA LYS A 264 34.29 -30.06 34.83
C LYS A 264 33.93 -29.34 36.12
N ASP A 265 32.71 -29.64 36.59
CA ASP A 265 32.22 -29.70 37.97
C ASP A 265 32.24 -28.43 38.83
N ALA A 266 31.06 -27.98 39.29
CA ALA A 266 30.65 -28.15 40.69
C ALA A 266 29.32 -27.45 41.01
N THR A 267 28.58 -28.16 41.85
CA THR A 267 27.27 -27.94 42.47
C THR A 267 27.20 -26.82 43.52
N ARG A 268 25.94 -26.53 43.96
CA ARG A 268 25.48 -25.92 45.24
C ARG A 268 25.40 -24.39 45.29
N ASP A 269 24.61 -23.76 46.15
CA ASP A 269 23.30 -24.03 46.74
C ASP A 269 22.76 -22.65 47.19
N ARG A 270 21.45 -22.50 47.00
CA ARG A 270 20.46 -21.79 47.82
C ARG A 270 20.92 -21.23 49.19
N ALA A 271 20.65 -19.94 49.45
CA ALA A 271 20.18 -19.46 50.75
C ALA A 271 19.46 -18.09 50.66
N GLN A 272 18.26 -18.04 51.24
CA GLN A 272 17.49 -16.84 51.58
C GLN A 272 17.77 -16.51 53.05
N THR A 273 17.90 -15.23 53.43
CA THR A 273 17.52 -14.77 54.78
C THR A 273 17.15 -13.27 54.82
N THR A 274 16.01 -13.04 55.48
CA THR A 274 15.36 -11.86 56.10
C THR A 274 16.26 -10.70 56.56
N SER A 275 15.83 -9.44 56.70
CA SER A 275 14.93 -8.98 57.77
C SER A 275 14.43 -7.52 57.62
N ARG A 276 13.50 -7.18 58.53
CA ARG A 276 12.60 -6.02 58.64
C ARG A 276 13.11 -5.09 59.75
N ALA A 277 13.00 -3.77 59.62
CA ALA A 277 12.87 -2.84 60.76
C ALA A 277 12.34 -1.46 60.31
N SER A 278 11.57 -0.85 61.20
CA SER A 278 10.77 0.36 61.06
C SER A 278 11.22 1.41 62.09
N SER A 279 11.24 2.70 61.72
CA SER A 279 11.06 3.79 62.69
C SER A 279 10.62 5.09 61.98
N SER A 280 9.69 5.77 62.65
CA SER A 280 9.01 7.01 62.28
C SER A 280 9.71 8.24 62.84
N LEU A 281 9.69 9.38 62.13
CA LEU A 281 9.63 10.76 62.68
C LEU A 281 9.29 11.75 61.54
N ASN A 282 8.31 12.63 61.80
CA ASN A 282 7.76 13.63 60.86
C ASN A 282 8.64 14.89 60.78
N PRO A 283 8.83 15.52 59.61
CA PRO A 283 9.32 16.89 59.48
C PRO A 283 8.20 17.86 59.05
N GLN A 284 8.14 19.02 59.70
CA GLN A 284 7.47 20.21 59.14
C GLN A 284 8.40 20.93 58.16
N ALA A 285 7.76 21.71 57.27
CA ALA A 285 8.30 22.68 56.32
C ALA A 285 8.71 22.18 54.92
N THR A 286 7.74 22.33 54.00
CA THR A 286 7.85 22.95 52.67
C THR A 286 8.70 22.31 51.55
N ILE A 287 8.05 22.24 50.37
CA ILE A 287 8.54 22.12 48.99
C ILE A 287 8.34 20.72 48.32
N PHE A 288 7.70 20.79 47.16
CA PHE A 288 7.15 19.76 46.28
C PHE A 288 8.08 18.58 45.93
N PRO A 289 7.55 17.34 45.76
CA PRO A 289 8.36 16.16 45.52
C PRO A 289 8.66 15.94 44.02
N ARG A 290 9.94 15.93 43.64
CA ARG A 290 10.44 15.31 42.39
C ARG A 290 11.28 14.07 42.71
N LYS A 291 10.62 12.97 43.06
CA LYS A 291 11.20 11.61 42.97
C LYS A 291 10.14 10.63 42.44
N VAL A 292 9.69 10.88 41.22
CA VAL A 292 9.03 9.87 40.37
C VAL A 292 9.67 10.02 38.99
N GLY A 293 10.83 9.41 38.81
CA GLY A 293 11.59 9.56 37.57
C GLY A 293 12.70 8.54 37.37
N PHE A 294 13.26 7.98 38.44
CA PHE A 294 14.39 7.06 38.33
C PHE A 294 14.02 5.57 38.34
N GLN A 295 12.91 5.18 39.00
CA GLN A 295 12.45 3.78 38.99
C GLN A 295 11.72 3.40 37.67
N TRP A 296 11.08 4.37 37.01
CA TRP A 296 10.44 4.16 35.70
C TRP A 296 11.43 4.13 34.53
N PHE A 297 12.61 4.71 34.70
CA PHE A 297 13.64 4.71 33.65
C PHE A 297 14.38 3.36 33.60
N LEU A 298 14.60 2.71 34.75
CA LEU A 298 15.23 1.39 34.81
C LEU A 298 14.29 0.26 34.34
N LEU A 299 12.98 0.36 34.61
CA LEU A 299 11.98 -0.61 34.09
C LEU A 299 11.63 -0.42 32.60
N PHE A 300 11.99 0.72 32.00
CA PHE A 300 11.83 0.96 30.56
C PHE A 300 13.11 0.64 29.76
N SER A 301 14.27 0.59 30.42
CA SER A 301 15.57 0.23 29.83
C SER A 301 15.76 -1.29 29.65
N GLU A 302 15.10 -2.13 30.46
CA GLU A 302 15.24 -3.59 30.36
C GLU A 302 14.57 -4.22 29.13
N ASN A 303 13.70 -3.51 28.41
CA ASN A 303 13.02 -4.03 27.22
C ASN A 303 13.63 -3.56 25.88
N LEU A 304 14.78 -2.88 25.93
CA LEU A 304 15.50 -2.39 24.74
C LEU A 304 16.97 -2.84 24.69
N ARG A 305 17.34 -3.91 25.43
CA ARG A 305 18.58 -4.63 25.17
C ARG A 305 18.45 -5.34 23.81
N PRO A 306 19.34 -5.09 22.82
CA PRO A 306 19.50 -6.04 21.74
C PRO A 306 19.89 -7.37 22.38
N PRO A 307 19.31 -8.48 21.93
CA PRO A 307 19.52 -9.73 22.61
C PRO A 307 20.98 -10.15 22.46
N THR A 308 21.68 -10.24 23.60
CA THR A 308 23.11 -10.58 23.67
C THR A 308 23.35 -12.10 23.64
N ASN A 309 22.30 -12.90 23.44
CA ASN A 309 22.37 -14.35 23.35
C ASN A 309 22.33 -14.80 21.88
N HIS A 310 23.25 -15.67 21.47
CA HIS A 310 23.23 -16.35 20.16
C HIS A 310 21.88 -17.01 19.81
N GLN A 311 21.08 -17.36 20.82
CA GLN A 311 19.73 -17.93 20.67
C GLN A 311 18.70 -16.95 20.08
N ASP A 312 18.89 -15.65 20.23
CA ASP A 312 17.95 -14.63 19.76
C ASP A 312 18.25 -14.13 18.35
N LEU A 313 19.53 -14.16 17.93
CA LEU A 313 19.92 -13.97 16.52
C LEU A 313 19.43 -15.13 15.65
N ASP A 314 19.47 -16.35 16.19
CA ASP A 314 18.87 -17.54 15.59
C ASP A 314 17.32 -17.43 15.53
N GLN A 315 16.72 -16.66 16.44
CA GLN A 315 15.30 -16.31 16.43
C GLN A 315 14.95 -15.21 15.41
N ALA A 316 15.85 -14.26 15.15
CA ALA A 316 15.72 -13.30 14.07
C ALA A 316 15.81 -13.98 12.69
N ALA A 317 16.74 -14.92 12.50
CA ALA A 317 16.83 -15.75 11.29
C ALA A 317 15.61 -16.68 11.09
N LYS A 318 14.90 -17.05 12.17
CA LYS A 318 13.67 -17.86 12.15
C LYS A 318 12.40 -17.12 11.70
N MET A 319 12.44 -15.79 11.52
CA MET A 319 11.23 -15.03 11.19
C MET A 319 10.93 -15.01 9.69
N GLY A 320 9.75 -15.49 9.29
CA GLY A 320 9.35 -15.47 7.88
C GLY A 320 9.15 -14.05 7.33
N ALA A 321 9.49 -13.82 6.05
CA ALA A 321 9.43 -12.51 5.37
C ALA A 321 8.15 -11.68 5.63
N LEU A 322 6.98 -12.32 5.73
CA LEU A 322 5.70 -11.63 5.99
C LEU A 322 5.63 -10.99 7.38
N LYS A 323 6.41 -11.48 8.34
CA LYS A 323 6.50 -10.93 9.69
C LYS A 323 7.20 -9.57 9.67
N TYR A 324 8.30 -9.44 8.94
CA TYR A 324 8.96 -8.14 8.74
C TYR A 324 8.05 -7.12 8.06
N VAL A 325 7.33 -7.53 7.01
CA VAL A 325 6.35 -6.65 6.34
C VAL A 325 5.26 -6.20 7.31
N GLU A 326 4.81 -7.08 8.21
CA GLU A 326 3.86 -6.70 9.25
C GLU A 326 4.44 -5.67 10.22
N GLU A 327 5.65 -5.88 10.75
CA GLU A 327 6.27 -4.97 11.71
C GLU A 327 6.53 -3.58 11.09
N LEU A 328 7.02 -3.55 9.84
CA LEU A 328 7.17 -2.31 9.06
C LEU A 328 5.82 -1.59 8.91
N GLN A 329 4.75 -2.33 8.62
CA GLN A 329 3.39 -1.78 8.53
C GLN A 329 2.81 -1.33 9.87
N LYS A 330 3.37 -1.70 11.03
CA LYS A 330 2.96 -1.13 12.32
C LYS A 330 3.55 0.27 12.48
N LYS A 331 4.80 0.49 12.08
CA LYS A 331 5.52 1.79 12.12
C LYS A 331 5.15 2.71 10.95
N LYS A 332 3.87 3.06 10.78
CA LYS A 332 3.39 3.85 9.62
C LYS A 332 3.86 5.31 9.56
N GLN A 333 4.34 5.84 10.68
CA GLN A 333 4.87 7.19 10.78
C GLN A 333 6.35 7.28 10.40
N SER A 334 7.04 6.14 10.23
CA SER A 334 8.41 6.14 9.69
C SER A 334 8.46 6.74 8.30
N ASP A 335 9.56 7.41 7.97
CA ASP A 335 9.69 8.15 6.71
C ASP A 335 9.55 7.26 5.48
N VAL A 336 10.11 6.05 5.52
CA VAL A 336 9.99 5.05 4.44
C VAL A 336 8.52 4.73 4.16
N VAL A 337 7.72 4.44 5.19
CA VAL A 337 6.30 4.07 5.02
C VAL A 337 5.46 5.29 4.67
N ALA A 338 5.76 6.44 5.27
CA ALA A 338 5.06 7.69 5.00
C ALA A 338 5.26 8.12 3.53
N PHE A 339 6.49 8.05 3.03
CA PHE A 339 6.84 8.30 1.62
C PHE A 339 6.10 7.33 0.69
N LEU A 340 6.19 6.03 0.96
CA LEU A 340 5.49 5.00 0.18
C LEU A 340 3.97 5.21 0.13
N LEU A 341 3.36 5.57 1.27
CA LEU A 341 1.93 5.87 1.34
C LEU A 341 1.60 7.16 0.59
N ARG A 342 2.46 8.17 0.60
CA ARG A 342 2.23 9.41 -0.16
C ARG A 342 2.18 9.14 -1.67
N VAL A 343 3.17 8.42 -2.21
CA VAL A 343 3.22 8.03 -3.63
C VAL A 343 2.01 7.17 -4.02
N ARG A 344 1.67 6.14 -3.22
CA ARG A 344 0.48 5.31 -3.46
C ARG A 344 -0.82 6.10 -3.39
N CYS A 345 -0.90 7.10 -2.52
CA CYS A 345 -2.09 7.93 -2.40
C CYS A 345 -2.32 8.77 -3.66
N TRP A 346 -1.23 9.28 -4.25
CA TRP A 346 -1.28 9.97 -5.54
C TRP A 346 -1.81 9.05 -6.65
N GLU A 347 -1.25 7.84 -6.81
CA GLU A 347 -1.73 6.86 -7.80
C GLU A 347 -3.22 6.55 -7.62
N LEU A 348 -3.65 6.26 -6.38
CA LEU A 348 -5.05 5.92 -6.06
C LEU A 348 -6.03 7.08 -6.28
N ARG A 349 -5.57 8.33 -6.33
CA ARG A 349 -6.41 9.50 -6.65
C ARG A 349 -6.74 9.56 -8.13
N GLN A 350 -5.78 9.23 -8.99
CA GLN A 350 -5.94 9.22 -10.45
C GLN A 350 -6.86 8.07 -10.92
N LEU A 351 -6.84 6.95 -10.20
CA LEU A 351 -7.67 5.79 -10.54
C LEU A 351 -9.16 5.99 -10.20
N ASN A 352 -9.99 5.20 -10.88
CA ASN A 352 -11.44 5.19 -10.67
C ASN A 352 -11.84 4.81 -9.24
N VAL A 353 -13.02 5.26 -8.81
CA VAL A 353 -13.56 5.07 -7.44
C VAL A 353 -13.55 3.61 -7.00
N ILE A 354 -13.92 2.71 -7.91
CA ILE A 354 -13.86 1.25 -7.74
C ILE A 354 -13.12 0.70 -8.96
N HIS A 355 -11.99 0.05 -8.74
CA HIS A 355 -11.23 -0.60 -9.81
C HIS A 355 -10.64 -1.93 -9.31
N ARG A 356 -10.40 -2.84 -10.25
CA ARG A 356 -9.80 -4.15 -9.95
C ARG A 356 -8.29 -3.97 -9.79
N ALA A 357 -7.72 -4.55 -8.74
CA ALA A 357 -6.27 -4.66 -8.56
C ALA A 357 -5.81 -6.04 -9.08
N SER A 358 -4.65 -6.08 -9.73
CA SER A 358 -4.05 -7.34 -10.19
C SER A 358 -3.54 -8.18 -9.03
N ARG A 359 -2.90 -7.54 -8.03
CA ARG A 359 -2.31 -8.16 -6.84
C ARG A 359 -2.67 -7.35 -5.58
N PRO A 360 -2.66 -7.96 -4.39
CA PRO A 360 -2.84 -7.22 -3.14
C PRO A 360 -1.67 -6.26 -2.94
N SER A 361 -1.95 -5.00 -2.57
CA SER A 361 -0.89 -4.05 -2.19
C SER A 361 -0.21 -4.45 -0.87
N ARG A 362 -0.91 -5.24 -0.05
CA ARG A 362 -0.46 -5.74 1.26
C ARG A 362 -0.69 -7.23 1.39
N LEU A 363 0.30 -8.02 0.98
CA LEU A 363 0.21 -9.47 0.98
C LEU A 363 0.11 -10.05 2.40
N ASP A 364 0.83 -9.48 3.37
CA ASP A 364 0.78 -9.80 4.80
C ASP A 364 -0.67 -9.80 5.31
N LYS A 365 -1.37 -8.69 5.07
CA LYS A 365 -2.69 -8.44 5.60
C LYS A 365 -3.74 -9.22 4.84
N ALA A 366 -3.62 -9.30 3.52
CA ALA A 366 -4.53 -10.08 2.68
C ALA A 366 -4.52 -11.56 3.10
N ARG A 367 -3.33 -12.17 3.29
CA ARG A 367 -3.20 -13.57 3.70
C ARG A 367 -3.84 -13.85 5.05
N ARG A 368 -3.65 -12.96 6.04
CA ARG A 368 -4.30 -13.08 7.36
C ARG A 368 -5.82 -13.06 7.28
N LEU A 369 -6.37 -12.36 6.29
CA LEU A 369 -7.82 -12.23 6.10
C LEU A 369 -8.40 -13.32 5.18
N GLY A 370 -7.58 -14.30 4.77
CA GLY A 370 -8.01 -15.46 4.00
C GLY A 370 -7.79 -15.37 2.49
N TYR A 371 -7.04 -14.37 2.00
CA TYR A 371 -6.60 -14.35 0.60
C TYR A 371 -5.59 -15.47 0.34
N LYS A 372 -5.77 -16.15 -0.79
CA LYS A 372 -4.81 -17.09 -1.35
C LYS A 372 -4.55 -16.73 -2.81
N ALA A 373 -3.29 -16.83 -3.24
CA ALA A 373 -2.89 -16.56 -4.62
C ALA A 373 -3.23 -17.78 -5.50
N LYS A 374 -4.53 -17.95 -5.78
CA LYS A 374 -5.03 -18.96 -6.71
C LYS A 374 -6.23 -18.39 -7.49
N GLN A 375 -6.57 -19.05 -8.60
CA GLN A 375 -7.70 -18.63 -9.42
C GLN A 375 -9.02 -18.63 -8.63
N GLY A 376 -9.88 -17.64 -8.92
CA GLY A 376 -11.14 -17.40 -8.21
C GLY A 376 -11.06 -16.39 -7.05
N TYR A 377 -9.87 -16.00 -6.59
CA TYR A 377 -9.71 -14.83 -5.72
C TYR A 377 -9.50 -13.57 -6.53
N VAL A 378 -10.22 -12.50 -6.17
CA VAL A 378 -10.13 -11.20 -6.84
C VAL A 378 -10.01 -10.10 -5.79
N ILE A 379 -9.29 -9.04 -6.13
CA ILE A 379 -9.10 -7.89 -5.25
C ILE A 379 -9.61 -6.65 -5.96
N TYR A 380 -10.42 -5.87 -5.26
CA TYR A 380 -10.88 -4.56 -5.72
C TYR A 380 -10.41 -3.49 -4.75
N ARG A 381 -9.91 -2.38 -5.31
CA ARG A 381 -9.61 -1.15 -4.59
C ARG A 381 -10.83 -0.25 -4.65
N VAL A 382 -11.17 0.36 -3.52
CA VAL A 382 -12.29 1.29 -3.41
C VAL A 382 -11.94 2.47 -2.52
N ARG A 383 -12.34 3.67 -2.96
CA ARG A 383 -12.28 4.88 -2.13
C ARG A 383 -13.63 5.24 -1.53
N VAL A 384 -13.62 5.64 -0.26
CA VAL A 384 -14.80 6.10 0.49
C VAL A 384 -14.49 7.48 1.08
N ARG A 385 -15.40 8.44 0.88
CA ARG A 385 -15.24 9.80 1.39
C ARG A 385 -15.22 9.78 2.93
N ARG A 386 -14.32 10.56 3.51
CA ARG A 386 -14.18 10.77 4.96
C ARG A 386 -15.26 11.72 5.46
N GLY A 387 -15.43 11.73 6.79
CA GLY A 387 -16.36 12.61 7.49
C GLY A 387 -17.65 11.93 7.93
N GLY A 388 -18.54 12.73 8.52
CA GLY A 388 -19.88 12.33 8.90
C GLY A 388 -20.84 12.28 7.72
N ARG A 389 -22.07 11.84 7.95
CA ARG A 389 -23.14 11.84 6.94
C ARG A 389 -24.18 12.89 7.33
N LYS A 390 -24.28 13.96 6.54
CA LYS A 390 -25.36 14.95 6.66
C LYS A 390 -26.71 14.26 6.51
N ARG A 391 -27.69 14.64 7.34
CA ARG A 391 -29.08 14.21 7.16
C ARG A 391 -29.59 14.71 5.80
N PRO A 392 -30.26 13.88 4.98
CA PRO A 392 -30.93 14.34 3.78
C PRO A 392 -32.21 15.09 4.18
N ALA A 393 -32.07 16.37 4.54
CA ALA A 393 -33.17 17.29 4.82
C ALA A 393 -33.08 18.47 3.84
N PRO A 394 -34.11 18.72 3.02
CA PRO A 394 -34.14 19.88 2.13
C PRO A 394 -33.90 21.17 2.90
N LYS A 395 -32.97 22.01 2.43
CA LYS A 395 -32.53 23.26 3.10
C LYS A 395 -32.06 23.12 4.56
N GLY A 396 -31.91 21.91 5.08
CA GLY A 396 -31.70 21.70 6.51
C GLY A 396 -32.94 22.00 7.36
N ALA A 397 -34.13 22.05 6.78
CA ALA A 397 -35.36 22.15 7.56
C ALA A 397 -35.77 20.76 8.06
N THR A 398 -35.82 20.56 9.38
CA THR A 398 -36.32 19.33 9.99
C THR A 398 -37.52 19.64 10.86
N TYR A 399 -38.62 18.91 10.67
CA TYR A 399 -39.86 19.10 11.42
C TYR A 399 -39.92 18.22 12.68
N GLY A 400 -40.75 18.62 13.65
CA GLY A 400 -41.00 17.90 14.89
C GLY A 400 -40.14 18.36 16.06
N LYS A 401 -39.98 17.48 17.05
CA LYS A 401 -39.33 17.79 18.34
C LYS A 401 -37.87 18.29 18.15
N PRO A 402 -37.39 19.25 18.98
CA PRO A 402 -36.03 19.79 18.89
C PRO A 402 -34.91 18.75 18.89
N THR A 403 -35.09 17.63 19.60
CA THR A 403 -34.12 16.52 19.65
C THR A 403 -33.81 15.91 18.28
N ASN A 404 -34.73 16.01 17.31
CA ASN A 404 -34.58 15.46 15.97
C ASN A 404 -34.06 16.48 14.95
N GLN A 405 -33.82 17.73 15.33
CA GLN A 405 -33.45 18.80 14.40
C GLN A 405 -31.95 18.80 13.99
N GLY A 406 -31.13 17.91 14.56
CA GLY A 406 -29.71 17.80 14.23
C GLY A 406 -29.42 17.34 12.79
N ILE A 407 -28.48 18.02 12.11
CA ILE A 407 -28.15 17.75 10.69
C ILE A 407 -26.68 17.41 10.45
N ASN A 408 -25.74 18.25 10.92
CA ASN A 408 -24.33 18.16 10.54
C ASN A 408 -23.52 17.18 11.41
N GLN A 409 -23.75 17.15 12.72
CA GLN A 409 -22.93 16.38 13.67
C GLN A 409 -23.31 14.90 13.76
N LEU A 410 -24.21 14.42 12.90
CA LEU A 410 -24.62 13.02 12.84
C LEU A 410 -23.49 12.11 12.37
N LYS A 411 -23.29 11.00 13.08
CA LYS A 411 -22.31 9.98 12.75
C LYS A 411 -23.00 8.76 12.16
N TYR A 412 -22.44 8.21 11.10
CA TYR A 412 -23.01 7.02 10.48
C TYR A 412 -22.75 5.78 11.35
N GLN A 413 -23.78 4.93 11.52
CA GLN A 413 -23.69 3.76 12.39
C GLN A 413 -22.69 2.70 11.88
N ARG A 414 -22.49 2.61 10.57
CA ARG A 414 -21.54 1.68 9.95
C ARG A 414 -20.20 2.35 9.72
N SER A 415 -19.12 1.59 9.90
CA SER A 415 -17.78 2.09 9.58
C SER A 415 -17.61 2.32 8.07
N LEU A 416 -16.71 3.24 7.69
CA LEU A 416 -16.37 3.51 6.29
C LEU A 416 -15.90 2.26 5.54
N LYS A 417 -15.23 1.34 6.24
CA LYS A 417 -14.80 0.05 5.72
C LYS A 417 -15.99 -0.88 5.36
N ALA A 418 -17.07 -0.84 6.13
CA ALA A 418 -18.29 -1.59 5.79
C ALA A 418 -19.00 -0.99 4.56
N THR A 419 -19.00 0.34 4.43
CA THR A 419 -19.50 1.03 3.24
C THR A 419 -18.66 0.68 2.00
N ALA A 420 -17.34 0.54 2.15
CA ALA A 420 -16.45 0.08 1.09
C ALA A 420 -16.81 -1.34 0.60
N GLU A 421 -16.96 -2.28 1.53
CA GLU A 421 -17.38 -3.66 1.23
C GLU A 421 -18.72 -3.69 0.48
N GLU A 422 -19.70 -2.90 0.92
CA GLU A 422 -21.02 -2.84 0.30
C GLU A 422 -20.99 -2.21 -1.10
N ARG A 423 -20.22 -1.14 -1.31
CA ARG A 423 -20.07 -0.52 -2.64
C ARG A 423 -19.50 -1.52 -3.65
N VAL A 424 -18.47 -2.27 -3.24
CA VAL A 424 -17.84 -3.30 -4.08
C VAL A 424 -18.79 -4.48 -4.30
N GLY A 425 -19.47 -4.97 -3.26
CA GLY A 425 -20.44 -6.07 -3.37
C GLY A 425 -21.61 -5.75 -4.29
N ARG A 426 -22.08 -4.49 -4.31
CA ARG A 426 -23.11 -4.02 -5.26
C ARG A 426 -22.58 -3.95 -6.69
N ARG A 427 -21.34 -3.48 -6.89
CA ARG A 427 -20.73 -3.41 -8.24
C ARG A 427 -20.40 -4.80 -8.80
N CYS A 428 -19.99 -5.73 -7.94
CA CYS A 428 -19.59 -7.09 -8.30
C CYS A 428 -20.57 -8.12 -7.71
N ALA A 429 -21.84 -8.05 -8.10
CA ALA A 429 -22.91 -8.85 -7.49
C ALA A 429 -22.73 -10.37 -7.60
N ASN A 430 -22.04 -10.84 -8.65
CA ASN A 430 -21.77 -12.26 -8.88
C ASN A 430 -20.70 -12.81 -7.93
N LEU A 431 -19.83 -11.94 -7.41
CA LEU A 431 -18.76 -12.31 -6.50
C LEU A 431 -19.24 -12.29 -5.04
N ARG A 432 -18.46 -12.91 -4.16
CA ARG A 432 -18.71 -12.97 -2.72
C ARG A 432 -17.63 -12.20 -1.97
N VAL A 433 -18.04 -11.22 -1.17
CA VAL A 433 -17.11 -10.48 -0.31
C VAL A 433 -16.65 -11.41 0.83
N LEU A 434 -15.34 -11.65 0.89
CA LEU A 434 -14.72 -12.41 1.98
C LEU A 434 -14.44 -11.48 3.17
N ASN A 435 -13.58 -10.49 2.93
CA ASN A 435 -13.15 -9.51 3.93
C ASN A 435 -12.54 -8.27 3.23
N SER A 436 -12.11 -7.28 4.00
CA SER A 436 -11.40 -6.11 3.46
C SER A 436 -10.32 -5.61 4.42
N TYR A 437 -9.45 -4.73 3.94
CA TYR A 437 -8.43 -4.06 4.77
C TYR A 437 -8.13 -2.65 4.28
N TRP A 438 -7.59 -1.84 5.19
CA TRP A 438 -7.14 -0.48 4.91
C TRP A 438 -5.80 -0.51 4.19
N ILE A 439 -5.65 0.35 3.19
CA ILE A 439 -4.40 0.53 2.43
C ILE A 439 -3.83 1.90 2.70
N ASN A 440 -4.65 2.94 2.57
CA ASN A 440 -4.20 4.32 2.57
C ASN A 440 -5.32 5.30 2.95
N GLN A 441 -4.97 6.54 3.29
CA GLN A 441 -5.92 7.62 3.51
C GLN A 441 -5.33 8.98 3.11
N ASP A 442 -6.20 9.83 2.58
CA ASP A 442 -5.95 11.25 2.33
C ASP A 442 -6.89 12.09 3.22
N SER A 443 -6.81 13.42 3.18
CA SER A 443 -7.74 14.35 3.83
C SER A 443 -9.22 14.03 3.49
N THR A 444 -9.50 13.76 2.22
CA THR A 444 -10.87 13.61 1.71
C THR A 444 -11.35 12.16 1.66
N TYR A 445 -10.45 11.19 1.42
CA TYR A 445 -10.83 9.79 1.17
C TYR A 445 -10.06 8.79 2.04
N LYS A 446 -10.69 7.64 2.29
CA LYS A 446 -10.01 6.42 2.77
C LYS A 446 -10.08 5.34 1.70
N TYR A 447 -8.98 4.65 1.51
CA TYR A 447 -8.81 3.60 0.52
C TYR A 447 -8.77 2.23 1.18
N TYR A 448 -9.55 1.31 0.62
CA TYR A 448 -9.64 -0.07 1.10
C TYR A 448 -9.47 -1.05 -0.06
N GLU A 449 -8.89 -2.20 0.26
CA GLU A 449 -8.84 -3.36 -0.62
C GLU A 449 -9.85 -4.37 -0.10
N VAL A 450 -10.77 -4.79 -0.98
CA VAL A 450 -11.82 -5.76 -0.69
C VAL A 450 -11.45 -7.07 -1.38
N ILE A 451 -11.36 -8.13 -0.59
CA ILE A 451 -11.09 -9.49 -1.06
C ILE A 451 -12.43 -10.11 -1.45
N LEU A 452 -12.53 -10.52 -2.70
CA LEU A 452 -13.68 -11.17 -3.29
C LEU A 452 -13.31 -12.59 -3.72
N VAL A 453 -14.32 -13.45 -3.74
CA VAL A 453 -14.21 -14.83 -4.19
C VAL A 453 -15.28 -15.08 -5.23
N ASP A 454 -14.92 -15.73 -6.33
CA ASP A 454 -15.85 -16.22 -7.34
C ASP A 454 -16.40 -17.59 -6.94
N PRO A 455 -17.70 -17.72 -6.59
CA PRO A 455 -18.30 -18.99 -6.22
C PRO A 455 -18.51 -19.96 -7.40
N GLN A 456 -18.42 -19.49 -8.64
CA GLN A 456 -18.59 -20.33 -9.85
C GLN A 456 -17.26 -20.99 -10.27
N HIS A 457 -16.13 -20.48 -9.80
CA HIS A 457 -14.81 -20.98 -10.17
C HIS A 457 -14.50 -22.36 -9.57
N LYS A 458 -14.06 -23.33 -10.39
CA LYS A 458 -13.76 -24.71 -9.97
C LYS A 458 -12.77 -24.78 -8.80
N ALA A 459 -11.68 -24.00 -8.86
CA ALA A 459 -10.65 -23.96 -7.80
C ALA A 459 -11.16 -23.46 -6.43
N ILE A 460 -12.30 -22.78 -6.39
CA ILE A 460 -12.97 -22.36 -5.13
C ILE A 460 -13.93 -23.45 -4.66
N ARG A 461 -14.69 -24.06 -5.59
CA ARG A 461 -15.65 -25.11 -5.27
C ARG A 461 -14.98 -26.39 -4.74
N ILE A 462 -13.81 -26.72 -5.29
CA ILE A 462 -13.04 -27.92 -4.92
C ILE A 462 -12.33 -27.74 -3.57
N ASP A 463 -11.91 -26.52 -3.20
CA ASP A 463 -11.14 -26.31 -1.97
C ASP A 463 -12.02 -26.32 -0.71
N PRO A 464 -11.87 -27.32 0.18
CA PRO A 464 -12.70 -27.45 1.37
C PRO A 464 -12.54 -26.30 2.37
N ARG A 465 -11.44 -25.53 2.32
CA ARG A 465 -11.18 -24.43 3.25
C ARG A 465 -12.04 -23.20 2.96
N ILE A 466 -12.47 -23.01 1.72
CA ILE A 466 -13.23 -21.83 1.27
C ILE A 466 -14.60 -22.18 0.70
N ASN A 467 -14.85 -23.44 0.32
CA ASN A 467 -16.09 -23.89 -0.33
C ASN A 467 -17.37 -23.44 0.40
N TRP A 468 -17.34 -23.25 1.72
CA TRP A 468 -18.46 -22.74 2.50
C TRP A 468 -19.04 -21.46 1.91
N ILE A 469 -18.22 -20.57 1.32
CA ILE A 469 -18.68 -19.28 0.77
C ILE A 469 -19.58 -19.44 -0.47
N VAL A 470 -19.53 -20.61 -1.11
CA VAL A 470 -20.30 -20.94 -2.33
C VAL A 470 -21.78 -21.15 -1.99
N ASN A 471 -22.10 -21.60 -0.78
CA ASN A 471 -23.47 -21.89 -0.38
C ASN A 471 -24.37 -20.64 -0.51
N PRO A 472 -25.64 -20.81 -0.93
CA PRO A 472 -26.55 -19.69 -1.19
C PRO A 472 -26.80 -18.80 0.04
N VAL A 473 -26.67 -19.36 1.25
CA VAL A 473 -26.79 -18.64 2.53
C VAL A 473 -25.74 -17.52 2.67
N HIS A 474 -24.63 -17.58 1.92
CA HIS A 474 -23.54 -16.60 1.94
C HIS A 474 -23.64 -15.54 0.84
N LYS A 475 -24.78 -15.43 0.15
CA LYS A 475 -25.09 -14.29 -0.74
C LYS A 475 -25.07 -12.95 0.01
N HIS A 476 -24.44 -11.93 -0.56
CA HIS A 476 -24.42 -10.55 -0.03
C HIS A 476 -24.19 -10.43 1.49
N ARG A 477 -23.11 -11.03 2.00
CA ARG A 477 -22.72 -10.98 3.42
C ARG A 477 -22.42 -9.56 3.88
N GLU A 478 -21.87 -8.74 2.99
CA GLU A 478 -21.56 -7.32 3.19
C GLU A 478 -22.82 -6.49 3.47
N SER A 479 -23.91 -6.75 2.74
CA SER A 479 -25.20 -6.05 2.91
C SER A 479 -25.88 -6.44 4.23
N ARG A 480 -25.70 -7.69 4.68
CA ARG A 480 -26.24 -8.20 5.96
C ARG A 480 -25.33 -7.95 7.17
N GLY A 481 -24.16 -7.34 6.95
CA GLY A 481 -23.19 -7.07 8.02
C GLY A 481 -22.62 -8.34 8.66
N LEU A 482 -22.35 -9.37 7.86
CA LEU A 482 -21.76 -10.65 8.29
C LEU A 482 -20.25 -10.75 8.04
N THR A 483 -19.65 -9.73 7.41
CA THR A 483 -18.19 -9.56 7.31
C THR A 483 -17.61 -9.22 8.69
N ALA A 484 -16.29 -9.37 8.88
CA ALA A 484 -15.63 -9.02 10.14
C ALA A 484 -15.92 -7.55 10.54
N THR A 485 -15.88 -6.65 9.55
CA THR A 485 -16.21 -5.23 9.72
C THR A 485 -17.66 -5.01 10.13
N GLY A 486 -18.61 -5.72 9.48
CA GLY A 486 -20.03 -5.65 9.80
C GLY A 486 -20.35 -6.16 11.21
N LYS A 487 -19.76 -7.29 11.60
CA LYS A 487 -19.90 -7.87 12.94
C LYS A 487 -19.42 -6.90 14.04
N LYS A 488 -18.26 -6.25 13.83
CA LYS A 488 -17.74 -5.22 14.74
C LYS A 488 -18.69 -4.04 14.88
N SER A 489 -19.21 -3.51 13.77
CA SER A 489 -20.16 -2.39 13.78
C SER A 489 -21.49 -2.71 14.46
N ARG A 490 -21.92 -3.97 14.43
CA ARG A 490 -23.14 -4.45 15.11
C ARG A 490 -22.94 -4.66 16.63
N GLY A 491 -21.72 -4.50 17.15
CA GLY A 491 -21.40 -4.79 18.54
C GLY A 491 -21.58 -6.26 18.88
N LEU A 492 -21.27 -7.18 17.95
CA LEU A 492 -21.31 -8.62 18.23
C LEU A 492 -20.02 -9.03 18.92
N ASN A 493 -20.11 -9.28 20.23
CA ASN A 493 -19.00 -9.79 21.03
C ASN A 493 -19.56 -10.52 22.27
N LYS A 494 -18.68 -11.02 23.14
CA LYS A 494 -19.02 -11.77 24.36
C LYS A 494 -18.84 -10.91 25.62
N GLY A 495 -19.59 -11.24 26.68
CA GLY A 495 -19.49 -10.59 27.99
C GLY A 495 -20.60 -9.58 28.29
N HIS A 496 -20.64 -9.09 29.55
CA HIS A 496 -21.74 -8.27 30.09
C HIS A 496 -22.07 -7.01 29.25
N ARG A 497 -21.07 -6.41 28.59
CA ARG A 497 -21.25 -5.22 27.73
C ARG A 497 -22.05 -5.51 26.44
N TYR A 498 -22.29 -6.78 26.11
CA TYR A 498 -22.89 -7.20 24.84
C TYR A 498 -24.22 -7.96 24.99
N ASN A 499 -24.80 -8.00 26.20
CA ASN A 499 -26.05 -8.69 26.49
C ASN A 499 -27.20 -8.25 25.55
N LYS A 500 -27.24 -6.95 25.20
CA LYS A 500 -28.27 -6.38 24.31
C LYS A 500 -27.97 -6.55 22.82
N THR A 501 -26.82 -7.11 22.43
CA THR A 501 -26.39 -7.19 21.02
C THR A 501 -26.03 -8.60 20.55
N GLN A 502 -25.83 -9.58 21.43
CA GLN A 502 -25.33 -10.93 21.11
C GLN A 502 -26.05 -11.64 19.94
N ALA A 503 -27.39 -11.67 19.94
CA ALA A 503 -28.19 -12.26 18.85
C ALA A 503 -28.64 -11.23 17.78
N GLY A 504 -28.19 -9.99 17.91
CA GLY A 504 -28.63 -8.80 17.17
C GLY A 504 -29.54 -7.90 18.00
N ARG A 505 -29.23 -6.60 18.05
CA ARG A 505 -29.93 -5.59 18.86
C ARG A 505 -31.46 -5.66 18.76
N ARG A 506 -31.99 -5.73 17.54
CA ARG A 506 -33.44 -5.78 17.30
C ARG A 506 -34.07 -7.11 17.74
N LYS A 507 -33.37 -8.22 17.59
CA LYS A 507 -33.85 -9.55 18.02
C LYS A 507 -33.94 -9.61 19.55
N THR A 508 -32.90 -9.15 20.25
CA THR A 508 -32.90 -9.10 21.72
C THR A 508 -33.95 -8.12 22.25
N TRP A 509 -34.07 -6.94 21.64
CA TRP A 509 -35.11 -5.98 22.00
C TRP A 509 -36.52 -6.58 21.82
N LYS A 510 -36.79 -7.25 20.69
CA LYS A 510 -38.09 -7.91 20.46
C LYS A 510 -38.38 -8.93 21.55
N ARG A 511 -37.43 -9.80 21.89
CA ARG A 511 -37.59 -10.81 22.96
C ARG A 511 -38.01 -10.18 24.28
N HIS A 512 -37.36 -9.09 24.71
CA HIS A 512 -37.65 -8.48 26.02
C HIS A 512 -38.96 -7.70 26.05
N ASN A 513 -39.45 -7.23 24.90
CA ASN A 513 -40.70 -6.47 24.80
C ASN A 513 -41.87 -7.33 24.29
N THR A 514 -41.66 -8.63 24.08
CA THR A 514 -42.74 -9.54 23.69
C THR A 514 -43.45 -10.00 24.96
N LEU A 515 -44.74 -9.66 25.07
CA LEU A 515 -45.59 -10.19 26.14
C LEU A 515 -45.75 -11.70 25.94
N SER A 516 -45.29 -12.48 26.93
CA SER A 516 -45.44 -13.94 26.93
C SER A 516 -46.72 -14.33 27.66
N LEU A 517 -47.72 -14.81 26.90
CA LEU A 517 -48.97 -15.31 27.45
C LEU A 517 -48.98 -16.84 27.32
N TRP A 518 -48.68 -17.53 28.41
CA TRP A 518 -48.75 -18.98 28.48
C TRP A 518 -50.21 -19.43 28.59
N ARG A 519 -50.50 -20.64 28.07
CA ARG A 519 -51.84 -21.25 28.16
C ARG A 519 -52.29 -21.44 29.60
N TYR A 520 -51.35 -21.79 30.47
CA TYR A 520 -51.51 -21.90 31.92
C TYR A 520 -50.47 -20.98 32.56
N ARG A 521 -50.89 -20.15 33.51
CA ARG A 521 -50.04 -19.13 34.14
C ARG A 521 -49.46 -19.61 35.45
#